data_AF-A0A1H6JRT7-F1
#
_entry.id   AF-A0A1H6JRT7-F1
#
_cell.length_a   1.000
_cell.length_b   1.000
_cell.length_c   1.000
_cell.angle_alpha   90.00
_cell.angle_beta   90.00
_cell.angle_gamma   90.00
#
_symmetry.space_group_name_H-M   'P 1'
#
loop_
_entity.id
_entity.type
_entity.pdbx_description
1 polymer ?
#
loop_
_entity_poly.entity_id
_entity_poly.type
_entity_poly.pdbx_seq_one_letter_code
_entity_poly.pdbx_strand_id
1 'polypeptide(L)'
;MIRLVLVILAVFGVSGCLVPSAPVPDEPSLPVVFGARVTDGQLRLWTGTPCRRVEQVMVRFSPGPGGRLQLTAPPDRATEFEFLTLDGPYPGGLAVTEPLADGFDWRAAKTVSLTVEPSEGAGTTAADIAEIVDGSAQHPDDSYYFEGVGWLNPEQVTEQNGKSLLTICTTDPASEPELPATFGARVTDGTLEIATGTPCAETNGVSLFFRPTDPNRSDIQLRMFVPHGSPPVDFDRLRLGEIPPGMRIDRPLPDGFDWHSMESVQLSIHRPDYHRDTRVDLAEVIRGSAEHPADMYYFQGAGWLDLAQAAEQDGKTYLSACRE
;
A
#
# COMPACT_ATOMS: atom_id res chain seq x y z
N MET A 1 -62.54 41.58 2.80
CA MET A 1 -61.26 42.14 2.33
C MET A 1 -60.20 41.84 3.39
N ILE A 2 -58.95 41.55 2.98
CA ILE A 2 -57.79 41.03 3.76
C ILE A 2 -57.74 39.48 3.73
N ARG A 3 -57.21 38.82 2.69
CA ARG A 3 -55.81 38.52 2.25
C ARG A 3 -54.97 37.62 3.18
N LEU A 4 -54.59 36.45 2.62
CA LEU A 4 -53.29 35.76 2.68
C LEU A 4 -52.87 35.20 4.06
N VAL A 5 -52.32 33.99 4.24
CA VAL A 5 -51.28 33.27 3.49
C VAL A 5 -51.42 31.77 3.77
N LEU A 6 -51.41 30.93 2.72
CA LEU A 6 -51.14 29.50 2.82
C LEU A 6 -49.61 29.33 2.95
N VAL A 7 -49.12 28.78 4.05
CA VAL A 7 -47.71 28.40 4.20
C VAL A 7 -47.57 26.95 3.78
N ILE A 8 -47.01 26.72 2.60
CA ILE A 8 -46.55 25.42 2.14
C ILE A 8 -45.17 25.20 2.77
N LEU A 9 -45.08 24.30 3.75
CA LEU A 9 -43.80 23.79 4.24
C LEU A 9 -43.26 22.79 3.21
N ALA A 10 -42.33 23.24 2.37
CA ALA A 10 -41.50 22.37 1.55
C ALA A 10 -40.43 21.74 2.44
N VAL A 11 -40.60 20.46 2.78
CA VAL A 11 -39.56 19.64 3.41
C VAL A 11 -38.53 19.32 2.32
N PHE A 12 -37.44 20.06 2.30
CA PHE A 12 -36.25 19.69 1.54
C PHE A 12 -35.59 18.50 2.24
N GLY A 13 -35.84 17.30 1.73
CA GLY A 13 -35.05 16.12 2.04
C GLY A 13 -33.63 16.35 1.54
N VAL A 14 -32.71 16.60 2.47
CA VAL A 14 -31.28 16.55 2.19
C VAL A 14 -30.94 15.08 2.02
N SER A 15 -31.01 14.58 0.79
CA SER A 15 -30.38 13.33 0.39
C SER A 15 -28.88 13.51 0.55
N GLY A 16 -28.36 13.19 1.73
CA GLY A 16 -26.93 13.05 1.94
C GLY A 16 -26.41 12.01 0.97
N CYS A 17 -25.50 12.40 0.10
CA CYS A 17 -24.70 11.48 -0.69
C CYS A 17 -23.93 10.59 0.29
N LEU A 18 -24.43 9.38 0.51
CA LEU A 18 -23.64 8.28 1.07
C LEU A 18 -22.57 7.97 0.04
N VAL A 19 -21.40 8.59 0.22
CA VAL A 19 -20.17 8.12 -0.42
C VAL A 19 -19.99 6.69 0.11
N PRO A 20 -19.84 5.67 -0.75
CA PRO A 20 -19.43 4.36 -0.28
C PRO A 20 -18.08 4.56 0.41
N SER A 21 -18.03 4.32 1.72
CA SER A 21 -16.79 4.21 2.45
C SER A 21 -15.93 3.20 1.71
N ALA A 22 -14.67 3.54 1.43
CA ALA A 22 -13.71 2.58 0.90
C ALA A 22 -13.77 1.30 1.76
N PRO A 23 -13.61 0.11 1.15
CA PRO A 23 -13.62 -1.14 1.89
C PRO A 23 -12.60 -1.04 3.02
N VAL A 24 -13.06 -1.31 4.24
CA VAL A 24 -12.18 -1.32 5.41
C VAL A 24 -11.19 -2.45 5.16
N PRO A 25 -9.87 -2.19 5.17
CA PRO A 25 -8.89 -3.27 5.08
C PRO A 25 -9.22 -4.35 6.11
N ASP A 26 -9.10 -5.62 5.73
CA ASP A 26 -9.28 -6.72 6.68
C ASP A 26 -8.39 -6.48 7.91
N GLU A 27 -8.95 -6.73 9.10
CA GLU A 27 -8.20 -6.56 10.34
C GLU A 27 -7.00 -7.52 10.31
N PRO A 28 -5.77 -7.04 10.57
CA PRO A 28 -4.60 -7.91 10.57
C PRO A 28 -4.75 -9.05 11.58
N SER A 29 -4.26 -10.23 11.21
CA SER A 29 -4.35 -11.45 12.01
C SER A 29 -3.56 -11.40 13.32
N LEU A 30 -2.63 -10.45 13.42
CA LEU A 30 -1.77 -10.20 14.55
C LEU A 30 -1.70 -8.69 14.84
N PRO A 31 -1.48 -8.28 16.11
CA PRO A 31 -1.33 -6.87 16.45
C PRO A 31 -0.18 -6.21 15.68
N VAL A 32 -0.46 -5.14 14.95
CA VAL A 32 0.57 -4.36 14.26
C VAL A 32 1.11 -3.27 15.18
N VAL A 33 2.41 -3.33 15.45
CA VAL A 33 3.08 -2.54 16.48
C VAL A 33 4.36 -1.90 15.98
N PHE A 34 4.79 -0.87 16.69
CA PHE A 34 6.11 -0.25 16.55
C PHE A 34 6.73 -0.03 17.91
N GLY A 35 8.05 0.07 17.94
CA GLY A 35 8.82 0.34 19.14
C GLY A 35 8.95 1.84 19.38
N ALA A 36 8.79 2.28 20.62
CA ALA A 36 9.07 3.65 21.02
C ALA A 36 9.91 3.67 22.30
N ARG A 37 10.83 4.63 22.40
CA ARG A 37 11.60 4.89 23.61
C ARG A 37 12.04 6.34 23.70
N VAL A 38 12.41 6.75 24.91
CA VAL A 38 13.13 7.99 25.16
C VAL A 38 14.62 7.69 25.26
N THR A 39 15.41 8.37 24.43
CA THR A 39 16.87 8.32 24.46
C THR A 39 17.39 9.75 24.50
N ASP A 40 18.25 10.08 25.46
CA ASP A 40 18.81 11.43 25.62
C ASP A 40 17.76 12.56 25.63
N GLY A 41 16.59 12.26 26.21
CA GLY A 41 15.47 13.22 26.28
C GLY A 41 14.70 13.39 24.96
N GLN A 42 14.99 12.61 23.92
CA GLN A 42 14.27 12.62 22.65
C GLN A 42 13.44 11.35 22.47
N LEU A 43 12.28 11.49 21.84
CA LEU A 43 11.48 10.34 21.43
C LEU A 43 12.10 9.71 20.18
N ARG A 44 12.43 8.42 20.30
CA ARG A 44 12.91 7.58 19.22
C ARG A 44 11.88 6.51 18.91
N LEU A 45 11.48 6.43 17.64
CA LEU A 45 10.59 5.42 17.11
C LEU A 45 11.40 4.39 16.32
N TRP A 46 10.94 3.15 16.34
CA TRP A 46 11.53 2.02 15.64
C TRP A 46 10.42 1.20 14.99
N THR A 47 10.55 0.93 13.70
CA THR A 47 9.57 0.14 12.95
C THR A 47 9.59 -1.33 13.31
N GLY A 48 10.61 -1.83 14.03
CA GLY A 48 10.82 -3.24 14.35
C GLY A 48 11.58 -4.00 13.26
N THR A 49 11.24 -3.75 12.00
CA THR A 49 11.98 -4.24 10.82
C THR A 49 12.18 -3.11 9.80
N PRO A 50 13.24 -3.14 8.97
CA PRO A 50 13.47 -2.10 7.97
C PRO A 50 12.35 -2.02 6.95
N CYS A 51 11.69 -0.86 6.87
CA CYS A 51 10.75 -0.54 5.82
C CYS A 51 11.52 -0.18 4.56
N ARG A 52 11.21 -0.83 3.44
CA ARG A 52 11.83 -0.58 2.15
C ARG A 52 10.92 0.28 1.28
N ARG A 53 11.53 1.06 0.39
CA ARG A 53 10.82 1.86 -0.63
C ARG A 53 9.75 2.79 -0.04
N VAL A 54 10.05 3.38 1.11
CA VAL A 54 9.20 4.35 1.80
C VAL A 54 9.15 5.66 1.03
N GLU A 55 7.94 6.14 0.80
CA GLU A 55 7.63 7.41 0.14
C GLU A 55 7.15 8.46 1.15
N GLN A 56 6.48 8.03 2.22
CA GLN A 56 5.93 8.92 3.23
C GLN A 56 6.00 8.28 4.62
N VAL A 57 6.28 9.10 5.63
CA VAL A 57 6.18 8.72 7.04
C VAL A 57 5.33 9.77 7.74
N MET A 58 4.37 9.33 8.54
CA MET A 58 3.53 10.21 9.34
C MET A 58 3.61 9.78 10.81
N VAL A 59 3.96 10.72 11.68
CA VAL A 59 3.83 10.58 13.13
C VAL A 59 2.69 11.45 13.59
N ARG A 60 1.78 10.88 14.37
CA ARG A 60 0.64 11.61 14.92
C ARG A 60 0.55 11.42 16.43
N PHE A 61 0.47 12.54 17.14
CA PHE A 61 0.23 12.64 18.57
C PHE A 61 -1.23 13.00 18.82
N SER A 62 -1.83 12.39 19.84
CA SER A 62 -3.23 12.63 20.22
C SER A 62 -3.40 12.70 21.74
N PRO A 63 -4.39 13.46 22.26
CA PRO A 63 -5.28 14.37 21.53
C PRO A 63 -4.61 15.73 21.26
N GLY A 64 -5.12 16.46 20.25
CA GLY A 64 -4.80 17.87 20.05
C GLY A 64 -4.46 18.24 18.58
N PRO A 65 -4.68 19.51 18.19
CA PRO A 65 -4.20 20.02 16.91
C PRO A 65 -2.68 20.23 16.93
N GLY A 66 -2.03 20.18 15.76
CA GLY A 66 -0.60 20.49 15.62
C GLY A 66 0.37 19.36 16.01
N GLY A 67 -0.14 18.21 16.46
CA GLY A 67 0.64 17.01 16.78
C GLY A 67 0.89 16.09 15.59
N ARG A 68 1.01 16.61 14.36
CA ARG A 68 1.26 15.81 13.16
C ARG A 68 2.61 16.20 12.56
N LEU A 69 3.49 15.22 12.41
CA LEU A 69 4.72 15.33 11.63
C LEU A 69 4.55 14.48 10.37
N GLN A 70 4.72 15.08 9.21
CA GLN A 70 4.75 14.38 7.93
C GLN A 70 6.10 14.55 7.27
N LEU A 71 6.70 13.43 6.91
CA LEU A 71 7.94 13.33 6.16
C LEU A 71 7.65 12.70 4.81
N THR A 72 8.32 13.16 3.77
CA THR A 72 8.15 12.65 2.41
C THR A 72 9.51 12.44 1.79
N ALA A 73 9.67 11.33 1.06
CA ALA A 73 10.86 11.07 0.28
C ALA A 73 11.01 12.14 -0.83
N PRO A 74 12.24 12.40 -1.29
CA PRO A 74 12.42 13.26 -2.45
C PRO A 74 11.64 12.73 -3.66
N PRO A 75 11.18 13.61 -4.58
CA PRO A 75 10.50 13.17 -5.80
C PRO A 75 11.28 12.07 -6.54
N ASP A 76 10.55 11.10 -7.08
CA ASP A 76 11.05 9.95 -7.86
C ASP A 76 12.00 9.02 -7.10
N ARG A 77 12.12 9.19 -5.77
CA ARG A 77 12.92 8.37 -4.88
C ARG A 77 12.08 7.78 -3.77
N ALA A 78 12.46 6.57 -3.41
CA ALA A 78 11.97 5.88 -2.23
C ALA A 78 13.17 5.62 -1.32
N THR A 79 12.94 5.46 -0.01
CA THR A 79 14.02 5.22 0.93
C THR A 79 13.79 4.01 1.83
N GLU A 80 14.86 3.52 2.42
CA GLU A 80 14.77 2.70 3.62
C GLU A 80 14.46 3.58 4.84
N PHE A 81 13.62 3.07 5.74
CA PHE A 81 13.24 3.71 7.00
C PHE A 81 13.15 2.65 8.09
N GLU A 82 13.79 2.89 9.24
CA GLU A 82 13.72 1.96 10.37
C GLU A 82 13.63 2.69 11.71
N PHE A 83 14.48 3.71 11.90
CA PHE A 83 14.49 4.53 13.11
C PHE A 83 14.16 5.98 12.79
N LEU A 84 13.43 6.62 13.70
CA LEU A 84 13.10 8.03 13.65
C LEU A 84 13.36 8.69 15.00
N THR A 85 14.17 9.73 15.00
CA THR A 85 14.21 10.70 16.11
C THR A 85 13.37 11.90 15.70
N LEU A 86 12.51 12.39 16.60
CA LEU A 86 11.50 13.40 16.26
C LEU A 86 12.09 14.69 15.68
N ASP A 87 13.24 15.13 16.20
CA ASP A 87 13.93 16.36 15.80
C ASP A 87 14.92 16.14 14.62
N GLY A 88 14.95 14.92 14.08
CA GLY A 88 15.91 14.52 13.04
C GLY A 88 17.34 14.28 13.59
N PRO A 89 18.33 14.13 12.69
CA PRO A 89 18.20 14.13 11.23
C PRO A 89 17.32 12.98 10.73
N TYR A 90 16.51 13.22 9.69
CA TYR A 90 15.62 12.21 9.14
C TYR A 90 16.37 11.29 8.17
N PRO A 91 16.19 9.96 8.27
CA PRO A 91 16.92 9.01 7.44
C PRO A 91 16.53 9.14 5.97
N GLY A 92 17.40 8.70 5.07
CA GLY A 92 17.02 8.55 3.66
C GLY A 92 16.85 9.84 2.86
N GLY A 93 17.13 11.00 3.46
CA GLY A 93 16.80 12.29 2.86
C GLY A 93 15.31 12.62 2.89
N LEU A 94 14.53 11.96 3.76
CA LEU A 94 13.16 12.33 4.07
C LEU A 94 13.09 13.82 4.47
N ALA A 95 12.23 14.57 3.79
CA ALA A 95 12.02 15.98 4.03
C ALA A 95 10.71 16.21 4.78
N VAL A 96 10.70 17.18 5.70
CA VAL A 96 9.48 17.59 6.40
C VAL A 96 8.55 18.29 5.42
N THR A 97 7.35 17.75 5.24
CA THR A 97 6.27 18.37 4.46
C THR A 97 5.18 18.96 5.35
N GLU A 98 5.04 18.46 6.58
CA GLU A 98 4.21 19.04 7.63
C GLU A 98 4.98 18.96 8.95
N PRO A 99 5.47 20.09 9.51
CA PRO A 99 6.15 20.08 10.79
C PRO A 99 5.14 19.98 11.94
N LEU A 100 5.60 19.51 13.11
CA LEU A 100 4.89 19.75 14.36
C LEU A 100 4.72 21.25 14.60
N ALA A 101 3.66 21.63 15.31
CA ALA A 101 3.46 23.02 15.68
C ALA A 101 4.63 23.56 16.52
N ASP A 102 4.94 24.85 16.38
CA ASP A 102 5.99 25.51 17.15
C ASP A 102 5.76 25.34 18.65
N GLY A 103 6.78 24.82 19.35
CA GLY A 103 6.71 24.57 20.79
C GLY A 103 5.83 23.39 21.20
N PHE A 104 5.42 22.52 20.26
CA PHE A 104 4.67 21.31 20.58
C PHE A 104 5.44 20.41 21.56
N ASP A 105 4.86 20.15 22.73
CA ASP A 105 5.39 19.21 23.71
C ASP A 105 4.75 17.83 23.53
N TRP A 106 5.47 16.92 22.89
CA TRP A 106 5.00 15.57 22.65
C TRP A 106 4.76 14.78 23.95
N ARG A 107 5.39 15.16 25.07
CA ARG A 107 5.18 14.49 26.37
C ARG A 107 3.80 14.76 26.96
N ALA A 108 3.17 15.87 26.55
CA ALA A 108 1.83 16.22 26.99
C ALA A 108 0.74 15.48 26.20
N ALA A 109 1.09 14.81 25.09
CA ALA A 109 0.17 13.97 24.37
C ALA A 109 -0.07 12.65 25.11
N LYS A 110 -1.22 12.02 24.83
CA LYS A 110 -1.60 10.73 25.41
C LYS A 110 -1.01 9.57 24.61
N THR A 111 -1.14 9.64 23.29
CA THR A 111 -0.69 8.56 22.40
C THR A 111 0.10 9.10 21.22
N VAL A 112 0.94 8.23 20.66
CA VAL A 112 1.66 8.43 19.41
C VAL A 112 1.37 7.29 18.46
N SER A 113 1.17 7.57 17.18
CA SER A 113 1.04 6.57 16.11
C SER A 113 2.02 6.84 14.99
N LEU A 114 2.53 5.78 14.36
CA LEU A 114 3.48 5.83 13.25
C LEU A 114 2.92 5.13 12.01
N THR A 115 2.67 5.89 10.95
CA THR A 115 2.28 5.37 9.64
C THR A 115 3.46 5.50 8.68
N VAL A 116 3.71 4.46 7.88
CA VAL A 116 4.76 4.42 6.85
C VAL A 116 4.08 4.01 5.55
N GLU A 117 4.24 4.79 4.48
CA GLU A 117 3.62 4.53 3.18
C GLU A 117 4.68 4.46 2.07
N PRO A 118 4.51 3.58 1.06
CA PRO A 118 3.58 2.45 1.08
C PRO A 118 3.91 1.49 2.25
N SER A 119 2.89 1.00 2.96
CA SER A 119 3.08 -0.02 3.99
C SER A 119 3.00 -1.40 3.36
N GLU A 120 3.94 -2.27 3.70
CA GLU A 120 3.77 -3.72 3.48
C GLU A 120 2.88 -4.35 4.57
N GLY A 121 2.62 -3.64 5.67
CA GLY A 121 1.73 -4.05 6.76
C GLY A 121 0.37 -3.34 6.78
N ALA A 122 -0.52 -3.82 7.66
CA ALA A 122 -1.93 -3.46 7.71
C ALA A 122 -2.29 -2.22 8.56
N GLY A 123 -1.30 -1.44 9.03
CA GLY A 123 -1.52 -0.24 9.84
C GLY A 123 -0.63 -0.17 11.07
N THR A 124 -1.05 0.55 12.11
CA THR A 124 -0.29 0.64 13.37
C THR A 124 -1.23 0.85 14.57
N THR A 125 -0.88 0.27 15.71
CA THR A 125 -1.53 0.58 17.00
C THR A 125 -0.86 1.79 17.62
N ALA A 126 -1.65 2.78 18.08
CA ALA A 126 -1.10 3.93 18.77
C ALA A 126 -0.56 3.53 20.14
N ALA A 127 0.66 3.96 20.48
CA ALA A 127 1.33 3.66 21.73
C ALA A 127 1.09 4.75 22.80
N ASP A 128 0.97 4.35 24.07
CA ASP A 128 0.82 5.26 25.21
C ASP A 128 2.14 5.98 25.54
N ILE A 129 2.12 7.31 25.56
CA ILE A 129 3.32 8.13 25.82
C ILE A 129 3.77 8.04 27.27
N ALA A 130 2.87 7.89 28.24
CA ALA A 130 3.23 7.79 29.64
C ALA A 130 4.06 6.53 29.89
N GLU A 131 3.62 5.39 29.33
CA GLU A 131 4.35 4.11 29.41
C GLU A 131 5.74 4.21 28.78
N ILE A 132 5.85 4.87 27.63
CA ILE A 132 7.14 5.10 26.96
C ILE A 132 8.06 5.95 27.84
N VAL A 133 7.57 7.08 28.37
CA VAL A 133 8.38 8.01 29.17
C VAL A 133 8.84 7.36 30.47
N ASP A 134 7.92 6.72 31.20
CA ASP A 134 8.20 6.14 32.51
C ASP A 134 9.09 4.89 32.41
N GLY A 135 8.87 4.05 31.38
CA GLY A 135 9.60 2.81 31.20
C GLY A 135 11.01 2.97 30.61
N SER A 136 11.26 3.99 29.78
CA SER A 136 12.52 4.08 29.00
C SER A 136 13.80 4.02 29.84
N ALA A 137 13.80 4.62 31.02
CA ALA A 137 14.97 4.62 31.92
C ALA A 137 15.11 3.33 32.76
N GLN A 138 14.07 2.49 32.78
CA GLN A 138 14.00 1.26 33.57
C GLN A 138 14.39 0.02 32.77
N HIS A 139 14.53 0.16 31.45
CA HIS A 139 14.83 -0.92 30.51
C HIS A 139 16.19 -0.72 29.82
N PRO A 140 16.81 -1.81 29.30
CA PRO A 140 18.08 -1.73 28.59
C PRO A 140 18.06 -0.78 27.40
N ASP A 141 19.23 -0.24 27.04
CA ASP A 141 19.37 0.77 25.98
C ASP A 141 19.07 0.28 24.57
N ASP A 142 18.92 -1.02 24.34
CA ASP A 142 18.51 -1.58 23.06
C ASP A 142 17.02 -1.95 23.04
N SER A 143 16.29 -1.74 24.13
CA SER A 143 14.89 -2.13 24.27
C SER A 143 13.93 -0.97 23.96
N TYR A 144 12.81 -1.29 23.32
CA TYR A 144 11.76 -0.35 22.96
C TYR A 144 10.41 -0.86 23.47
N TYR A 145 9.52 0.06 23.82
CA TYR A 145 8.16 -0.27 24.19
C TYR A 145 7.31 -0.50 22.94
N PHE A 146 6.68 -1.67 22.86
CA PHE A 146 5.69 -2.03 21.85
C PHE A 146 4.32 -2.12 22.54
N GLU A 147 3.38 -1.28 22.12
CA GLU A 147 2.04 -1.19 22.73
C GLU A 147 1.38 -2.57 22.84
N GLY A 148 0.84 -2.90 24.02
CA GLY A 148 0.17 -4.18 24.29
C GLY A 148 1.10 -5.40 24.38
N VAL A 149 2.39 -5.27 24.06
CA VAL A 149 3.38 -6.36 24.10
C VAL A 149 4.41 -6.14 25.22
N GLY A 150 4.89 -4.91 25.38
CA GLY A 150 5.89 -4.51 26.38
C GLY A 150 7.25 -4.17 25.78
N TRP A 151 8.28 -4.21 26.61
CA TRP A 151 9.64 -3.83 26.24
C TRP A 151 10.39 -4.97 25.56
N LEU A 152 10.76 -4.79 24.30
CA LEU A 152 11.48 -5.79 23.49
C LEU A 152 12.77 -5.24 22.91
N ASN A 153 13.78 -6.10 22.80
CA ASN A 153 15.03 -5.84 22.09
C ASN A 153 14.98 -6.40 20.62
N PRO A 154 15.99 -6.13 19.77
CA PRO A 154 16.04 -6.60 18.39
C PRO A 154 15.87 -8.11 18.19
N GLU A 155 16.48 -8.92 19.06
CA GLU A 155 16.40 -10.39 18.97
C GLU A 155 14.98 -10.87 19.26
N GLN A 156 14.35 -10.34 20.31
CA GLN A 156 12.98 -10.68 20.70
C GLN A 156 11.96 -10.24 19.64
N VAL A 157 12.13 -9.06 19.05
CA VAL A 157 11.28 -8.62 17.93
C VAL A 157 11.42 -9.57 16.75
N THR A 158 12.65 -9.96 16.39
CA THR A 158 12.90 -10.93 15.31
C THR A 158 12.25 -12.27 15.59
N GLU A 159 12.28 -12.74 16.85
CA GLU A 159 11.66 -14.02 17.23
C GLU A 159 10.13 -14.00 17.16
N GLN A 160 9.51 -12.87 17.53
CA GLN A 160 8.05 -12.71 17.67
C GLN A 160 7.34 -12.21 16.41
N ASN A 161 8.04 -11.47 15.55
CA ASN A 161 7.49 -10.90 14.33
C ASN A 161 6.97 -12.00 13.38
N GLY A 162 5.74 -11.86 12.91
CA GLY A 162 5.04 -12.85 12.10
C GLY A 162 4.51 -14.07 12.88
N LYS A 163 4.62 -14.08 14.23
CA LYS A 163 4.09 -15.16 15.08
C LYS A 163 3.11 -14.68 16.14
N SER A 164 3.48 -13.64 16.87
CA SER A 164 2.68 -13.07 17.97
C SER A 164 2.43 -11.57 17.83
N LEU A 165 3.17 -10.90 16.94
CA LEU A 165 3.01 -9.51 16.56
C LEU A 165 3.43 -9.32 15.10
N LEU A 166 3.04 -8.19 14.52
CA LEU A 166 3.57 -7.70 13.25
C LEU A 166 4.25 -6.36 13.45
N THR A 167 5.47 -6.26 12.96
CA THR A 167 6.13 -4.95 12.81
C THR A 167 5.54 -4.21 11.61
N ILE A 168 5.58 -2.87 11.59
CA ILE A 168 4.85 -2.02 10.60
C ILE A 168 5.05 -2.48 9.14
N CYS A 169 6.25 -2.95 8.81
CA CYS A 169 6.65 -3.29 7.45
C CYS A 169 6.80 -4.79 7.24
N THR A 170 6.10 -5.60 8.02
CA THR A 170 5.98 -7.04 7.80
C THR A 170 4.60 -7.37 7.27
N THR A 171 4.57 -8.07 6.14
CA THR A 171 3.35 -8.63 5.56
C THR A 171 2.69 -9.55 6.57
N ASP A 172 1.37 -9.42 6.70
CA ASP A 172 0.58 -10.32 7.53
C ASP A 172 0.60 -11.75 6.93
N PRO A 173 1.07 -12.78 7.67
CA PRO A 173 1.07 -14.16 7.21
C PRO A 173 -0.30 -14.69 6.80
N ALA A 174 -1.40 -14.17 7.38
CA ALA A 174 -2.75 -14.57 7.00
C ALA A 174 -3.24 -13.87 5.72
N SER A 175 -2.58 -12.78 5.31
CA SER A 175 -2.81 -12.13 4.02
C SER A 175 -2.05 -12.80 2.88
N GLU A 176 -1.12 -13.73 3.17
CA GLU A 176 -0.52 -14.56 2.13
C GLU A 176 -1.58 -15.56 1.65
N PRO A 177 -2.01 -15.49 0.37
CA PRO A 177 -2.99 -16.42 -0.14
C PRO A 177 -2.41 -17.85 -0.15
N GLU A 178 -3.22 -18.86 0.17
CA GLU A 178 -2.82 -20.28 0.14
C GLU A 178 -2.22 -20.70 -1.22
N LEU A 179 -2.61 -19.98 -2.28
CA LEU A 179 -2.10 -20.12 -3.63
C LEU A 179 -1.52 -18.78 -4.09
N PRO A 180 -0.39 -18.76 -4.82
CA PRO A 180 0.21 -17.52 -5.29
C PRO A 180 -0.79 -16.75 -6.15
N ALA A 181 -0.98 -15.46 -5.84
CA ALA A 181 -1.79 -14.58 -6.67
C ALA A 181 -0.95 -14.02 -7.82
N THR A 182 -1.42 -14.18 -9.07
CA THR A 182 -0.67 -13.72 -10.24
C THR A 182 -1.58 -13.35 -11.42
N PHE A 183 -0.98 -12.78 -12.45
CA PHE A 183 -1.57 -12.52 -13.75
C PHE A 183 -0.60 -12.98 -14.83
N GLY A 184 -1.13 -13.18 -16.04
CA GLY A 184 -0.35 -13.54 -17.20
C GLY A 184 0.33 -12.32 -17.82
N ALA A 185 1.63 -12.38 -18.05
CA ALA A 185 2.36 -11.36 -18.80
C ALA A 185 3.11 -11.97 -19.97
N ARG A 186 3.20 -11.25 -21.09
CA ARG A 186 3.99 -11.63 -22.27
C ARG A 186 4.48 -10.42 -23.04
N VAL A 187 5.46 -10.62 -23.90
CA VAL A 187 5.92 -9.63 -24.88
C VAL A 187 5.49 -10.07 -26.27
N THR A 188 4.71 -9.23 -26.95
CA THR A 188 4.30 -9.43 -28.34
C THR A 188 4.72 -8.21 -29.15
N ASP A 189 5.51 -8.41 -30.20
CA ASP A 189 6.03 -7.34 -31.06
C ASP A 189 6.69 -6.19 -30.25
N GLY A 190 7.48 -6.54 -29.23
CA GLY A 190 8.15 -5.58 -28.36
C GLY A 190 7.23 -4.82 -27.39
N THR A 191 5.96 -5.22 -27.28
CA THR A 191 4.97 -4.60 -26.38
C THR A 191 4.62 -5.56 -25.25
N LEU A 192 4.56 -5.06 -24.02
CA LEU A 192 4.06 -5.81 -22.88
C LEU A 192 2.55 -6.00 -23.00
N GLU A 193 2.09 -7.23 -22.91
CA GLU A 193 0.68 -7.62 -22.84
C GLU A 193 0.42 -8.32 -21.50
N ILE A 194 -0.71 -7.98 -20.91
CA ILE A 194 -1.19 -8.46 -19.62
C ILE A 194 -2.52 -9.16 -19.86
N ALA A 195 -2.70 -10.31 -19.23
CA ALA A 195 -3.95 -11.03 -19.16
C ALA A 195 -4.24 -11.42 -17.71
N THR A 196 -5.48 -11.26 -17.26
CA THR A 196 -5.85 -11.52 -15.87
C THR A 196 -6.04 -13.00 -15.55
N GLY A 197 -6.06 -13.86 -16.57
CA GLY A 197 -6.35 -15.30 -16.45
C GLY A 197 -7.85 -15.59 -16.48
N THR A 198 -8.64 -14.85 -15.70
CA THR A 198 -10.11 -14.85 -15.75
C THR A 198 -10.65 -13.42 -15.88
N PRO A 199 -11.79 -13.20 -16.57
CA PRO A 199 -12.35 -11.86 -16.73
C PRO A 199 -12.73 -11.20 -15.39
N CYS A 200 -12.33 -9.95 -15.24
CA CYS A 200 -12.63 -9.09 -14.11
C CYS A 200 -13.92 -8.32 -14.39
N ALA A 201 -15.03 -8.85 -13.91
CA ALA A 201 -16.30 -8.14 -13.95
C ALA A 201 -16.27 -6.92 -13.02
N GLU A 202 -17.06 -5.91 -13.38
CA GLU A 202 -17.29 -4.71 -12.57
C GLU A 202 -16.02 -3.91 -12.20
N THR A 203 -15.08 -3.83 -13.13
CA THR A 203 -13.83 -3.09 -12.95
C THR A 203 -14.06 -1.58 -13.08
N ASN A 204 -13.64 -0.81 -12.07
CA ASN A 204 -13.68 0.66 -12.08
C ASN A 204 -12.35 1.29 -12.49
N GLY A 205 -11.28 0.50 -12.57
CA GLY A 205 -9.98 0.98 -13.02
C GLY A 205 -8.90 -0.08 -12.90
N VAL A 206 -7.75 0.23 -13.48
CA VAL A 206 -6.56 -0.62 -13.46
C VAL A 206 -5.35 0.26 -13.18
N SER A 207 -4.44 -0.22 -12.35
CA SER A 207 -3.12 0.39 -12.19
C SER A 207 -2.03 -0.61 -12.47
N LEU A 208 -1.02 -0.17 -13.21
CA LEU A 208 0.26 -0.87 -13.32
C LEU A 208 1.30 -0.11 -12.53
N PHE A 209 2.05 -0.81 -11.69
CA PHE A 209 3.19 -0.28 -10.96
C PHE A 209 4.45 -0.97 -11.46
N PHE A 210 5.32 -0.21 -12.09
CA PHE A 210 6.59 -0.69 -12.61
C PHE A 210 7.67 -0.43 -11.58
N ARG A 211 8.26 -1.51 -11.07
CA ARG A 211 9.31 -1.43 -10.05
C ARG A 211 10.68 -1.34 -10.72
N PRO A 212 11.47 -0.29 -10.47
CA PRO A 212 12.85 -0.21 -10.93
C PRO A 212 13.75 -1.20 -10.18
N THR A 213 14.82 -1.66 -10.83
CA THR A 213 15.85 -2.50 -10.18
C THR A 213 16.63 -1.76 -9.08
N ASP A 214 16.69 -0.42 -9.14
CA ASP A 214 17.25 0.39 -8.05
C ASP A 214 16.22 0.51 -6.91
N PRO A 215 16.49 -0.08 -5.73
CA PRO A 215 15.56 -0.06 -4.61
C PRO A 215 15.28 1.36 -4.08
N ASN A 216 16.08 2.36 -4.45
CA ASN A 216 15.92 3.75 -4.03
C ASN A 216 15.06 4.60 -4.98
N ARG A 217 14.59 4.03 -6.10
CA ARG A 217 13.68 4.72 -7.03
C ARG A 217 12.25 4.28 -6.76
N SER A 218 11.29 5.20 -6.69
CA SER A 218 9.86 4.84 -6.53
C SER A 218 9.31 3.99 -7.68
N ASP A 219 8.19 3.31 -7.43
CA ASP A 219 7.44 2.63 -8.50
C ASP A 219 6.90 3.68 -9.49
N ILE A 220 6.95 3.36 -10.78
CA ILE A 220 6.39 4.20 -11.85
C ILE A 220 4.98 3.68 -12.16
N GLN A 221 3.97 4.54 -12.01
CA GLN A 221 2.58 4.13 -12.11
C GLN A 221 1.92 4.57 -13.43
N LEU A 222 1.29 3.62 -14.11
CA LEU A 222 0.21 3.88 -15.07
C LEU A 222 -1.12 3.68 -14.35
N ARG A 223 -2.00 4.69 -14.36
CA ARG A 223 -3.36 4.57 -13.79
C ARG A 223 -4.42 4.85 -14.85
N MET A 224 -5.35 3.92 -14.98
CA MET A 224 -6.53 4.02 -15.83
C MET A 224 -7.80 3.81 -14.99
N PHE A 225 -8.87 4.50 -15.33
CA PHE A 225 -10.13 4.45 -14.57
C PHE A 225 -11.34 4.60 -15.48
N VAL A 226 -12.46 4.07 -15.02
CA VAL A 226 -13.79 4.30 -15.60
C VAL A 226 -14.27 5.68 -15.16
N PRO A 227 -14.64 6.59 -16.09
CA PRO A 227 -15.06 7.93 -15.74
C PRO A 227 -16.25 7.94 -14.77
N HIS A 228 -16.21 8.85 -13.80
CA HIS A 228 -17.26 8.98 -12.80
C HIS A 228 -18.67 9.07 -13.44
N GLY A 229 -19.60 8.26 -12.95
CA GLY A 229 -20.97 8.16 -13.47
C GLY A 229 -21.15 7.21 -14.66
N SER A 230 -20.07 6.60 -15.17
CA SER A 230 -20.14 5.53 -16.18
C SER A 230 -20.34 4.17 -15.52
N PRO A 231 -20.98 3.20 -16.20
CA PRO A 231 -21.04 1.84 -15.68
C PRO A 231 -19.63 1.22 -15.61
N PRO A 232 -19.37 0.33 -14.63
CA PRO A 232 -18.16 -0.48 -14.59
C PRO A 232 -17.97 -1.29 -15.89
N VAL A 233 -16.73 -1.72 -16.16
CA VAL A 233 -16.39 -2.48 -17.37
C VAL A 233 -15.84 -3.86 -17.04
N ASP A 234 -15.99 -4.79 -17.97
CA ASP A 234 -15.25 -6.05 -17.93
C ASP A 234 -13.80 -5.78 -18.37
N PHE A 235 -12.85 -6.35 -17.64
CA PHE A 235 -11.43 -6.25 -17.95
C PHE A 235 -10.79 -7.63 -17.95
N ASP A 236 -10.11 -8.00 -19.02
CA ASP A 236 -9.44 -9.31 -19.14
C ASP A 236 -8.01 -9.18 -19.66
N ARG A 237 -7.75 -8.15 -20.47
CA ARG A 237 -6.45 -7.91 -21.11
C ARG A 237 -6.08 -6.44 -21.19
N LEU A 238 -4.78 -6.20 -21.24
CA LEU A 238 -4.20 -4.90 -21.51
C LEU A 238 -2.94 -5.07 -22.35
N ARG A 239 -2.89 -4.38 -23.49
CA ARG A 239 -1.63 -4.15 -24.22
C ARG A 239 -1.10 -2.78 -23.84
N LEU A 240 0.15 -2.71 -23.40
CA LEU A 240 0.75 -1.46 -22.92
C LEU A 240 0.76 -0.41 -24.04
N GLY A 241 0.21 0.78 -23.74
CA GLY A 241 0.03 1.86 -24.71
C GLY A 241 -1.40 1.92 -25.28
N GLU A 242 -2.22 0.91 -25.07
CA GLU A 242 -3.65 0.94 -25.39
C GLU A 242 -4.48 1.33 -24.16
N ILE A 243 -5.68 1.86 -24.42
CA ILE A 243 -6.66 2.19 -23.37
C ILE A 243 -7.82 1.20 -23.50
N PRO A 244 -8.11 0.40 -22.46
CA PRO A 244 -9.26 -0.49 -22.47
C PRO A 244 -10.58 0.27 -22.75
N PRO A 245 -11.52 -0.32 -23.49
CA PRO A 245 -12.81 0.30 -23.77
C PRO A 245 -13.51 0.78 -22.49
N GLY A 246 -14.02 2.02 -22.50
CA GLY A 246 -14.72 2.62 -21.36
C GLY A 246 -13.82 3.18 -20.26
N MET A 247 -12.50 3.01 -20.35
CA MET A 247 -11.54 3.62 -19.42
C MET A 247 -10.90 4.89 -19.99
N ARG A 248 -10.24 5.65 -19.10
CA ARG A 248 -9.39 6.79 -19.40
C ARG A 248 -8.09 6.71 -18.61
N ILE A 249 -7.01 7.26 -19.16
CA ILE A 249 -5.77 7.45 -18.42
C ILE A 249 -5.97 8.61 -17.44
N ASP A 250 -5.70 8.35 -16.16
CA ASP A 250 -5.61 9.35 -15.11
C ASP A 250 -4.15 9.76 -14.86
N ARG A 251 -3.26 8.77 -14.83
CA ARG A 251 -1.82 8.96 -14.66
C ARG A 251 -1.08 8.27 -15.81
N PRO A 252 -0.58 9.01 -16.82
CA PRO A 252 0.20 8.41 -17.90
C PRO A 252 1.58 7.99 -17.43
N LEU A 253 2.21 7.08 -18.18
CA LEU A 253 3.63 6.81 -17.99
C LEU A 253 4.46 8.03 -18.43
N PRO A 254 5.65 8.26 -17.82
CA PRO A 254 6.55 9.32 -18.24
C PRO A 254 6.96 9.22 -19.71
N ASP A 255 7.26 10.35 -20.34
CA ASP A 255 7.78 10.37 -21.70
C ASP A 255 9.10 9.58 -21.81
N GLY A 256 9.19 8.70 -22.81
CA GLY A 256 10.37 7.86 -23.01
C GLY A 256 10.54 6.74 -21.97
N PHE A 257 9.51 6.46 -21.17
CA PHE A 257 9.52 5.35 -20.23
C PHE A 257 9.79 4.01 -20.93
N ASP A 258 10.83 3.31 -20.47
CA ASP A 258 11.18 1.98 -20.93
C ASP A 258 10.86 0.95 -19.84
N TRP A 259 9.83 0.15 -20.08
CA TRP A 259 9.44 -0.90 -19.15
C TRP A 259 10.42 -2.08 -19.16
N HIS A 260 11.26 -2.24 -20.19
CA HIS A 260 12.23 -3.35 -20.25
C HIS A 260 13.35 -3.23 -19.21
N SER A 261 13.59 -2.03 -18.69
CA SER A 261 14.59 -1.80 -17.64
C SER A 261 14.03 -1.96 -16.23
N MET A 262 12.75 -2.35 -16.10
CA MET A 262 12.08 -2.51 -14.81
C MET A 262 12.27 -3.95 -14.33
N GLU A 263 12.38 -4.13 -13.01
CA GLU A 263 12.51 -5.44 -12.37
C GLU A 263 11.20 -6.23 -12.48
N SER A 264 10.08 -5.56 -12.22
CA SER A 264 8.77 -6.20 -12.19
C SER A 264 7.65 -5.23 -12.53
N VAL A 265 6.51 -5.80 -12.88
CA VAL A 265 5.25 -5.07 -13.02
C VAL A 265 4.23 -5.66 -12.06
N GLN A 266 3.56 -4.79 -11.33
CA GLN A 266 2.42 -5.13 -10.48
C GLN A 266 1.14 -4.66 -11.15
N LEU A 267 0.12 -5.51 -11.13
CA LEU A 267 -1.24 -5.24 -11.56
C LEU A 267 -2.12 -5.05 -10.32
N SER A 268 -2.86 -3.95 -10.30
CA SER A 268 -3.91 -3.67 -9.32
C SER A 268 -5.23 -3.41 -10.03
N ILE A 269 -6.26 -4.15 -9.64
CA ILE A 269 -7.62 -4.04 -10.18
C ILE A 269 -8.50 -3.31 -9.16
N HIS A 270 -9.10 -2.21 -9.58
CA HIS A 270 -9.92 -1.36 -8.70
C HIS A 270 -11.39 -1.77 -8.80
N ARG A 271 -11.94 -2.38 -7.73
CA ARG A 271 -13.39 -2.63 -7.55
C ARG A 271 -13.83 -2.17 -6.15
N PRO A 272 -15.13 -1.92 -5.90
CA PRO A 272 -15.61 -1.33 -4.66
C PRO A 272 -15.26 -2.14 -3.40
N ASP A 273 -15.06 -3.45 -3.50
CA ASP A 273 -14.75 -4.34 -2.36
C ASP A 273 -13.65 -5.36 -2.69
N TYR A 274 -12.78 -5.03 -3.65
CA TYR A 274 -11.69 -5.92 -4.05
C TYR A 274 -10.41 -5.14 -4.26
N HIS A 275 -9.39 -5.53 -3.52
CA HIS A 275 -8.04 -5.07 -3.74
C HIS A 275 -7.11 -6.28 -3.73
N ARG A 276 -6.51 -6.55 -4.88
CA ARG A 276 -5.47 -7.56 -4.99
C ARG A 276 -4.35 -7.03 -5.84
N ASP A 277 -3.17 -7.06 -5.26
CA ASP A 277 -1.95 -6.62 -5.88
C ASP A 277 -1.12 -7.86 -6.23
N THR A 278 -0.90 -8.04 -7.52
CA THR A 278 -0.16 -9.19 -8.05
C THR A 278 1.04 -8.70 -8.81
N ARG A 279 2.18 -9.36 -8.69
CA ARG A 279 3.45 -8.93 -9.31
C ARG A 279 4.03 -10.04 -10.16
N VAL A 280 4.61 -9.65 -11.28
CA VAL A 280 5.33 -10.53 -12.20
C VAL A 280 6.71 -9.96 -12.49
N ASP A 281 7.73 -10.81 -12.41
CA ASP A 281 9.11 -10.54 -12.81
C ASP A 281 9.21 -10.31 -14.34
N LEU A 282 9.70 -9.14 -14.74
CA LEU A 282 9.79 -8.77 -16.15
C LEU A 282 10.96 -9.43 -16.88
N ALA A 283 12.04 -9.80 -16.18
CA ALA A 283 13.16 -10.50 -16.80
C ALA A 283 12.73 -11.88 -17.31
N GLU A 284 11.92 -12.61 -16.54
CA GLU A 284 11.34 -13.89 -16.94
C GLU A 284 10.38 -13.74 -18.12
N VAL A 285 9.52 -12.72 -18.09
CA VAL A 285 8.57 -12.42 -19.18
C VAL A 285 9.31 -12.10 -20.47
N ILE A 286 10.29 -11.19 -20.42
CA ILE A 286 11.06 -10.75 -21.59
C ILE A 286 11.82 -11.93 -22.19
N ARG A 287 12.51 -12.72 -21.36
CA ARG A 287 13.29 -13.87 -21.82
C ARG A 287 12.40 -14.97 -22.42
N GLY A 288 11.34 -15.35 -21.72
CA GLY A 288 10.54 -16.51 -22.10
C GLY A 288 9.53 -16.25 -23.22
N SER A 289 9.13 -15.00 -23.48
CA SER A 289 8.07 -14.71 -24.47
C SER A 289 8.42 -15.17 -25.89
N ALA A 290 9.70 -15.09 -26.28
CA ALA A 290 10.16 -15.53 -27.60
C ALA A 290 10.28 -17.07 -27.72
N GLU A 291 10.31 -17.78 -26.59
CA GLU A 291 10.47 -19.23 -26.51
C GLU A 291 9.11 -19.96 -26.49
N HIS A 292 8.00 -19.23 -26.35
CA HIS A 292 6.66 -19.79 -26.19
C HIS A 292 5.69 -19.31 -27.29
N PRO A 293 4.64 -20.09 -27.60
CA PRO A 293 3.59 -19.70 -28.53
C PRO A 293 2.95 -18.33 -28.25
N ALA A 294 2.37 -17.72 -29.30
CA ALA A 294 1.84 -16.35 -29.27
C ALA A 294 0.57 -16.16 -28.41
N ASP A 295 -0.01 -17.25 -27.94
CA ASP A 295 -1.21 -17.29 -27.09
C ASP A 295 -0.89 -17.64 -25.62
N MET A 296 0.37 -17.92 -25.29
CA MET A 296 0.82 -18.27 -23.94
C MET A 296 1.26 -17.03 -23.15
N TYR A 297 0.97 -17.00 -21.86
CA TYR A 297 1.36 -15.94 -20.94
C TYR A 297 2.11 -16.54 -19.76
N TYR A 298 3.09 -15.81 -19.24
CA TYR A 298 3.78 -16.20 -18.02
C TYR A 298 2.97 -15.77 -16.79
N PHE A 299 2.50 -16.75 -16.03
CA PHE A 299 1.86 -16.58 -14.73
C PHE A 299 2.90 -16.92 -13.66
N GLN A 300 3.33 -15.93 -12.87
CA GLN A 300 4.41 -16.12 -11.90
C GLN A 300 4.05 -17.22 -10.88
N GLY A 301 4.92 -18.22 -10.74
CA GLY A 301 4.70 -19.40 -9.90
C GLY A 301 3.90 -20.53 -10.57
N ALA A 302 3.15 -20.26 -11.64
CA ALA A 302 2.39 -21.27 -12.40
C ALA A 302 3.01 -21.62 -13.76
N GLY A 303 3.87 -20.76 -14.31
CA GLY A 303 4.58 -20.97 -15.57
C GLY A 303 3.85 -20.37 -16.78
N TRP A 304 4.20 -20.86 -17.97
CA TRP A 304 3.60 -20.41 -19.24
C TRP A 304 2.30 -21.18 -19.51
N LEU A 305 1.19 -20.47 -19.61
CA LEU A 305 -0.15 -21.04 -19.82
C LEU A 305 -0.90 -20.23 -20.89
N ASP A 306 -1.69 -20.91 -21.72
CA ASP A 306 -2.71 -20.22 -22.51
C ASP A 306 -3.88 -19.81 -21.59
N LEU A 307 -4.81 -18.99 -22.08
CA LEU A 307 -5.91 -18.51 -21.22
C LEU A 307 -6.90 -19.60 -20.80
N ALA A 308 -7.06 -20.67 -21.58
CA ALA A 308 -7.94 -21.78 -21.20
C ALA A 308 -7.32 -22.61 -20.06
N GLN A 309 -6.03 -22.91 -20.18
CA GLN A 309 -5.23 -23.54 -19.13
C GLN A 309 -5.17 -22.67 -17.87
N ALA A 310 -4.95 -21.37 -18.03
CA ALA A 310 -4.95 -20.41 -16.94
C ALA A 310 -6.29 -20.44 -16.19
N ALA A 311 -7.42 -20.39 -16.88
CA ALA A 311 -8.74 -20.47 -16.27
C ALA A 311 -9.01 -21.83 -15.60
N GLU A 312 -8.50 -22.93 -16.17
CA GLU A 312 -8.63 -24.25 -15.55
C GLU A 312 -7.82 -24.38 -14.25
N GLN A 313 -6.65 -23.74 -14.19
CA GLN A 313 -5.72 -23.79 -13.08
C GLN A 313 -6.01 -22.78 -11.95
N ASP A 314 -6.82 -21.77 -12.23
CA ASP A 314 -7.24 -20.78 -11.25
C ASP A 314 -7.93 -21.46 -10.05
N GLY A 315 -7.44 -21.17 -8.84
CA GLY A 315 -7.86 -21.78 -7.57
C GLY A 315 -7.38 -23.21 -7.36
N LYS A 316 -6.51 -23.73 -8.22
CA LYS A 316 -5.84 -25.03 -8.04
C LYS A 316 -4.35 -24.85 -7.80
N THR A 317 -3.69 -24.04 -8.63
CA THR A 317 -2.22 -23.84 -8.60
C THR A 317 -1.83 -22.39 -8.36
N TYR A 318 -2.72 -21.44 -8.67
CA TYR A 318 -2.55 -20.02 -8.42
C TYR A 318 -3.93 -19.37 -8.29
N LEU A 319 -4.00 -18.11 -7.85
CA LEU A 319 -5.23 -17.32 -7.92
C LEU A 319 -5.07 -16.23 -8.97
N SER A 320 -6.02 -16.17 -9.89
CA SER A 320 -6.07 -15.09 -10.88
C SER A 320 -6.25 -13.72 -10.22
N ALA A 321 -5.88 -12.66 -10.93
CA ALA A 321 -5.95 -11.29 -10.45
C ALA A 321 -7.37 -10.80 -10.13
N CYS A 322 -8.40 -11.57 -10.49
CA CYS A 322 -9.80 -11.16 -10.40
C CYS A 322 -10.71 -12.15 -9.68
N ARG A 323 -10.14 -13.28 -9.24
CA ARG A 323 -10.84 -14.23 -8.38
C ARG A 323 -11.06 -13.65 -6.99
N GLU A 324 -12.31 -13.74 -6.55
CA GLU A 324 -12.75 -13.52 -5.16
C GLU A 324 -12.27 -14.65 -4.26
#